data_AF-A0A7J2YMH3-F1
#
_entry.id   AF-A0A7J2YMH3-F1
#
_cell.length_a   1.000
_cell.length_b   1.000
_cell.length_c   1.000
_cell.angle_alpha   90.00
_cell.angle_beta   90.00
_cell.angle_gamma   90.00
#
_symmetry.space_group_name_H-M   'P 1'
#
loop_
_entity.id
_entity.type
_entity.pdbx_description
1 polymer ?
#
loop_
_entity_poly.entity_id
_entity_poly.type
_entity_poly.pdbx_seq_one_letter_code
_entity_poly.pdbx_strand_id
1 'polypeptide(L)'
;MRLYAVKTRLVKTGDDLVEVILEALKEQNLQLEDGDVLALASKIVAYSEQRLIKLSEVKPSEKAKEIAKEFSLQPEFAELIIREADKIYGGVEKAVLTLQNGILTANSGIDNKNA
;
A
#
# COMPACT_ATOMS: atom_id res chain seq x y z
N MET A 1 -15.43 -19.80 15.09
CA MET A 1 -14.80 -18.59 14.53
C MET A 1 -15.90 -17.58 14.26
N ARG A 2 -15.79 -16.35 14.79
CA ARG A 2 -16.67 -15.23 14.47
C ARG A 2 -15.84 -14.18 13.73
N LEU A 3 -16.44 -13.50 12.76
CA LEU A 3 -15.78 -12.45 12.00
C LEU A 3 -16.63 -11.20 12.07
N TYR A 4 -16.02 -10.10 12.48
CA TYR A 4 -16.68 -8.80 12.61
C TYR A 4 -15.99 -7.81 11.68
N ALA A 5 -16.77 -7.04 10.93
CA ALA A 5 -16.24 -5.91 10.18
C ALA A 5 -16.10 -4.71 11.13
N VAL A 6 -14.89 -4.17 11.25
CA VAL A 6 -14.63 -2.90 11.94
C VAL A 6 -14.84 -1.76 10.93
N LYS A 7 -15.92 -1.00 11.11
CA LYS A 7 -16.35 0.07 10.21
C LYS A 7 -15.77 1.39 10.70
N THR A 8 -14.54 1.67 10.31
CA THR A 8 -13.90 2.95 10.61
C THR A 8 -14.50 4.09 9.78
N ARG A 9 -14.30 5.33 10.24
CA ARG A 9 -14.34 6.49 9.34
C ARG A 9 -13.28 6.37 8.24
N LEU A 10 -13.33 7.26 7.25
CA LEU A 10 -12.25 7.37 6.27
C LEU A 10 -10.94 7.73 6.99
N VAL A 11 -9.94 6.86 6.86
CA VAL A 11 -8.58 7.09 7.37
C VAL A 11 -7.90 8.10 6.48
N LYS A 12 -7.32 9.14 7.08
CA LYS A 12 -6.61 10.23 6.43
C LYS A 12 -5.12 10.10 6.66
N THR A 13 -4.36 10.79 5.82
CA THR A 13 -2.90 10.86 5.93
C THR A 13 -2.49 11.39 7.30
N GLY A 14 -1.69 10.62 8.03
CA GLY A 14 -1.19 11.00 9.37
C GLY A 14 -2.17 10.79 10.53
N ASP A 15 -3.32 10.15 10.31
CA ASP A 15 -4.19 9.71 11.41
C ASP A 15 -3.45 8.72 12.32
N ASP A 16 -3.73 8.77 13.62
CA ASP A 16 -3.40 7.68 14.54
C ASP A 16 -4.36 6.51 14.26
N LEU A 17 -3.83 5.47 13.64
CA LEU A 17 -4.62 4.31 13.23
C LEU A 17 -5.20 3.55 14.43
N VAL A 18 -4.50 3.53 15.57
CA VAL A 18 -4.95 2.82 16.77
C VAL A 18 -6.19 3.51 17.32
N GLU A 19 -6.15 4.83 17.46
CA GLU A 19 -7.30 5.63 17.93
C GLU A 19 -8.51 5.45 17.00
N VAL A 20 -8.30 5.49 15.68
CA VAL A 20 -9.38 5.28 14.70
C VAL A 20 -10.06 3.90 14.85
N ILE A 21 -9.27 2.86 15.12
CA ILE A 21 -9.79 1.50 15.34
C ILE A 21 -10.56 1.43 16.67
N LEU A 22 -10.00 1.99 17.74
CA LEU A 22 -10.64 1.98 19.07
C LEU A 22 -11.96 2.76 19.08
N GLU A 23 -12.03 3.90 18.40
CA GLU A 23 -13.26 4.66 18.18
C GLU A 23 -14.32 3.79 17.47
N ALA A 24 -13.95 3.14 16.36
CA ALA A 24 -14.87 2.31 15.60
C ALA A 24 -15.39 1.10 16.40
N LEU A 25 -14.52 0.43 17.16
CA LEU A 25 -14.91 -0.67 18.03
C LEU A 25 -15.91 -0.21 19.10
N LYS A 26 -15.66 0.94 19.71
CA LYS A 26 -16.56 1.54 20.71
C LYS A 26 -17.92 1.88 20.12
N GLU A 27 -17.96 2.53 18.95
CA GLU A 27 -19.22 2.86 18.25
C GLU A 27 -20.05 1.64 17.88
N GLN A 28 -19.37 0.52 17.59
CA GLN A 28 -20.01 -0.76 17.25
C GLN A 28 -20.31 -1.64 18.46
N ASN A 29 -19.99 -1.18 19.68
CA ASN A 29 -20.07 -1.95 20.92
C ASN A 29 -19.35 -3.31 20.81
N LEU A 30 -18.19 -3.32 20.14
CA LEU A 30 -17.28 -4.45 20.04
C LEU A 30 -16.14 -4.30 21.05
N GLN A 31 -15.75 -5.39 21.68
CA GLN A 31 -14.60 -5.46 22.58
C GLN A 31 -13.60 -6.47 22.02
N LEU A 32 -12.32 -6.14 22.08
CA LEU A 32 -11.25 -7.08 21.77
C LEU A 32 -10.99 -7.95 22.99
N GLU A 33 -10.88 -9.24 22.76
CA GLU A 33 -10.54 -10.23 23.79
C GLU A 33 -9.13 -10.79 23.55
N ASP A 34 -8.50 -11.32 24.61
CA ASP A 34 -7.20 -11.97 24.48
C ASP A 34 -7.28 -13.15 23.51
N GLY A 35 -6.42 -13.14 22.50
CA GLY A 35 -6.40 -14.14 21.43
C GLY A 35 -7.16 -13.73 20.17
N ASP A 36 -7.83 -12.58 20.16
CA ASP A 36 -8.41 -12.04 18.93
C ASP A 36 -7.34 -11.64 17.91
N VAL A 37 -7.73 -11.68 16.63
CA VAL A 37 -6.87 -11.27 15.51
C VAL A 37 -7.51 -10.10 14.79
N LEU A 38 -6.78 -8.98 14.73
CA LEU A 38 -7.17 -7.83 13.94
C LEU A 38 -6.49 -7.87 12.57
N ALA A 39 -7.29 -8.02 11.52
CA ALA A 39 -6.83 -7.95 10.15
C ALA A 39 -7.01 -6.54 9.59
N LEU A 40 -5.90 -5.90 9.20
CA LEU A 40 -5.89 -4.56 8.64
C LEU A 40 -5.42 -4.61 7.18
N ALA A 41 -6.06 -3.82 6.32
CA ALA A 41 -5.56 -3.62 4.96
C ALA A 41 -4.28 -2.77 5.00
N SER A 42 -3.28 -3.10 4.19
CA SER A 42 -2.03 -2.32 4.11
C SER A 42 -2.25 -0.85 3.74
N LYS A 43 -3.32 -0.55 3.00
CA LYS A 43 -3.66 0.82 2.59
C LYS A 43 -3.90 1.76 3.76
N ILE A 44 -4.69 1.38 4.77
CA ILE A 44 -4.96 2.29 5.90
C ILE A 44 -3.69 2.53 6.74
N VAL A 45 -2.79 1.55 6.79
CA VAL A 45 -1.46 1.70 7.40
C VAL A 45 -0.60 2.68 6.60
N ALA A 46 -0.61 2.57 5.26
CA ALA A 46 0.11 3.50 4.38
C ALA A 46 -0.38 4.95 4.52
N TYR A 47 -1.67 5.17 4.83
CA TYR A 47 -2.21 6.51 5.09
C TYR A 47 -1.70 7.05 6.44
N SER A 48 -1.78 6.28 7.52
CA SER A 48 -1.25 6.71 8.83
C SER A 48 0.25 7.01 8.78
N GLU A 49 1.01 6.24 7.99
CA GLU A 49 2.47 6.40 7.82
C GLU A 49 2.87 7.44 6.77
N GLN A 50 1.92 8.20 6.22
CA GLN A 50 2.18 9.26 5.24
C GLN A 50 2.87 8.79 3.95
N ARG A 51 2.51 7.59 3.46
CA ARG A 51 3.12 6.94 2.29
C ARG A 51 2.44 7.30 0.96
N LEU A 52 1.67 8.39 0.92
CA LEU A 52 1.00 8.87 -0.30
C LEU A 52 1.94 9.79 -1.08
N ILE A 53 2.09 9.53 -2.38
CA ILE A 53 2.91 10.35 -3.28
C ILE A 53 2.07 10.75 -4.49
N LYS A 54 2.15 12.03 -4.89
CA LYS A 54 1.59 12.50 -6.14
C LYS A 54 2.50 12.11 -7.29
N LEU A 55 1.95 11.31 -8.22
CA LEU A 55 2.73 10.78 -9.34
C LEU A 55 3.37 11.88 -10.20
N SER A 56 2.67 13.02 -10.37
CA SER A 56 3.16 14.18 -11.13
C SER A 56 4.39 14.87 -10.53
N GLU A 57 4.69 14.62 -9.25
CA GLU A 57 5.86 15.21 -8.56
C GLU A 57 7.09 14.29 -8.65
N VAL A 58 6.92 13.07 -9.19
CA VAL A 58 7.99 12.09 -9.32
C VAL A 58 8.80 12.36 -10.58
N LYS A 59 10.11 12.54 -10.43
CA LYS A 59 11.05 12.63 -11.57
C LYS A 59 11.58 11.24 -11.92
N PRO A 60 11.29 10.69 -13.11
CA PRO A 60 11.75 9.36 -13.49
C PRO A 60 13.23 9.35 -13.89
N SER A 61 13.96 8.34 -13.42
CA SER A 61 15.32 8.03 -13.88
C SER A 61 15.32 7.38 -15.26
N GLU A 62 16.49 7.30 -15.92
CA GLU A 62 16.61 6.57 -17.20
C GLU A 62 16.22 5.09 -17.06
N LYS A 63 16.63 4.44 -15.97
CA LYS A 63 16.21 3.07 -15.65
C LYS A 63 14.69 2.95 -15.51
N ALA A 64 14.03 3.92 -14.88
CA ALA A 64 12.57 3.94 -14.79
C ALA A 64 11.91 4.05 -16.16
N LYS A 65 12.45 4.87 -17.07
CA LYS A 65 11.95 4.99 -18.45
C LYS A 65 12.11 3.69 -19.24
N GLU A 66 13.23 2.97 -19.06
CA GLU A 66 13.46 1.66 -19.67
C GLU A 66 12.43 0.64 -19.20
N ILE A 67 12.27 0.48 -17.88
CA ILE A 67 11.27 -0.42 -17.28
C ILE A 67 9.85 -0.04 -17.70
N ALA A 68 9.53 1.26 -17.73
CA ALA A 68 8.23 1.74 -18.15
C ALA A 68 7.92 1.40 -19.61
N LYS A 69 8.91 1.51 -20.49
CA LYS A 69 8.77 1.11 -21.88
C LYS A 69 8.62 -0.40 -22.04
N GLU A 70 9.41 -1.19 -21.31
CA GLU A 70 9.40 -2.65 -21.39
C GLU A 70 8.06 -3.25 -20.91
N PHE A 71 7.52 -2.72 -19.81
CA PHE A 71 6.31 -3.27 -19.18
C PHE A 71 5.07 -2.39 -19.37
N SER A 72 5.08 -1.43 -20.29
CA SER A 72 3.94 -0.54 -20.59
C SER A 72 3.39 0.19 -19.35
N LEU A 73 4.28 0.76 -18.54
CA LEU A 73 3.97 1.56 -17.35
C LEU A 73 4.20 3.06 -17.59
N GLN A 74 3.71 3.90 -16.68
CA GLN A 74 4.15 5.30 -16.63
C GLN A 74 5.58 5.38 -16.04
N PRO A 75 6.49 6.19 -16.61
CA PRO A 75 7.86 6.35 -16.10
C PRO A 75 7.92 6.71 -14.61
N GLU A 76 7.03 7.60 -14.16
CA GLU A 76 6.91 8.03 -12.77
C GLU A 76 6.50 6.88 -11.85
N PHE A 77 5.68 5.97 -12.34
CA PHE A 77 5.22 4.81 -11.56
C PHE A 77 6.32 3.75 -11.49
N ALA A 78 7.00 3.48 -12.61
CA ALA A 78 8.18 2.62 -12.63
C ALA A 78 9.29 3.13 -11.69
N GLU A 79 9.46 4.45 -11.60
CA GLU A 79 10.39 5.07 -10.67
C GLU A 79 10.02 4.77 -9.20
N LEU A 80 8.75 4.87 -8.83
CA LEU A 80 8.31 4.49 -7.48
C LEU A 80 8.52 2.99 -7.21
N ILE A 81 8.23 2.12 -8.19
CA ILE A 81 8.49 0.68 -8.08
C ILE A 81 9.97 0.41 -7.79
N ILE A 82 10.88 1.09 -8.50
CA ILE A 82 12.33 0.96 -8.30
C ILE A 82 12.73 1.42 -6.90
N ARG A 83 12.15 2.51 -6.38
CA ARG A 83 12.47 3.03 -5.04
C ARG A 83 12.05 2.09 -3.92
N GLU A 84 10.94 1.38 -4.10
CA GLU A 84 10.38 0.47 -3.10
C GLU A 84 10.88 -0.98 -3.22
N ALA A 85 11.42 -1.36 -4.38
CA ALA A 85 11.89 -2.73 -4.62
C ALA A 85 13.30 -2.96 -4.03
N ASP A 86 13.46 -4.05 -3.28
CA ASP A 86 14.78 -4.60 -2.97
C ASP A 86 15.41 -5.22 -4.23
N LYS A 87 14.58 -5.86 -5.05
CA LYS A 87 14.99 -6.50 -6.31
C LYS A 87 13.86 -6.52 -7.33
N ILE A 88 14.22 -6.44 -8.60
CA ILE A 88 13.30 -6.59 -9.74
C ILE A 88 13.68 -7.87 -10.50
N TYR A 89 12.70 -8.72 -10.78
CA TYR A 89 12.90 -10.01 -11.46
C TYR A 89 12.49 -10.01 -12.94
N GLY A 90 11.74 -9.00 -13.38
CA GLY A 90 11.11 -8.93 -14.69
C GLY A 90 9.63 -8.64 -14.54
N GLY A 91 8.82 -8.94 -15.54
CA GLY A 91 7.40 -8.60 -15.51
C GLY A 91 6.64 -9.04 -16.74
N VAL A 92 5.38 -8.61 -16.78
CA VAL A 92 4.47 -8.71 -17.92
C VAL A 92 3.90 -7.32 -18.20
N GLU A 93 3.09 -7.18 -19.24
CA GLU A 93 2.42 -5.91 -19.52
C GLU A 93 1.66 -5.40 -18.27
N LYS A 94 1.97 -4.17 -17.86
CA LYS A 94 1.42 -3.44 -16.70
C LYS A 94 1.78 -3.99 -15.31
N ALA A 95 2.69 -4.96 -15.20
CA ALA A 95 3.12 -5.50 -13.91
C ALA A 95 4.58 -5.93 -13.89
N VAL A 96 5.32 -5.43 -12.89
CA VAL A 96 6.70 -5.82 -12.61
C VAL A 96 6.73 -6.70 -11.36
N LEU A 97 7.36 -7.87 -11.43
CA LEU A 97 7.59 -8.71 -10.27
C LEU A 97 8.80 -8.19 -9.48
N THR A 98 8.58 -7.83 -8.22
CA THR A 98 9.61 -7.33 -7.33
C THR A 98 9.70 -8.15 -6.05
N LEU A 99 10.86 -8.08 -5.39
CA LEU A 99 11.01 -8.42 -3.98
C LEU A 99 10.89 -7.13 -3.19
N GLN A 100 10.06 -7.13 -2.16
CA GLN A 100 9.95 -6.05 -1.18
C GLN A 100 9.82 -6.68 0.20
N ASN A 101 10.74 -6.34 1.12
CA ASN A 101 10.77 -6.86 2.48
C ASN A 101 10.71 -8.40 2.54
N GLY A 102 11.40 -9.06 1.60
CA GLY A 102 11.42 -10.53 1.49
C GLY A 102 10.15 -11.15 0.90
N ILE A 103 9.17 -10.36 0.46
CA ILE A 103 7.92 -10.83 -0.14
C ILE A 103 7.94 -10.53 -1.65
N LEU A 104 7.61 -11.55 -2.45
CA LEU A 104 7.41 -11.38 -3.88
C LEU A 104 6.07 -10.69 -4.14
N THR A 105 6.13 -9.52 -4.77
CA THR A 105 4.97 -8.64 -4.94
C THR A 105 4.99 -8.00 -6.32
N ALA A 106 3.82 -7.80 -6.92
CA ALA A 106 3.70 -7.01 -8.14
C ALA A 106 3.84 -5.51 -7.83
N ASN A 107 4.63 -4.79 -8.63
CA ASN A 107 4.83 -3.34 -8.55
C ASN A 107 5.23 -2.84 -7.15
N SER A 108 5.98 -3.66 -6.39
CA SER A 108 6.42 -3.34 -5.02
C SER A 108 5.27 -2.99 -4.07
N GLY A 109 4.07 -3.53 -4.31
CA GLY A 109 2.91 -3.33 -3.45
C GLY A 109 2.29 -1.94 -3.56
N ILE A 110 2.78 -1.11 -4.48
CA ILE A 110 2.27 0.24 -4.70
C ILE A 110 0.90 0.13 -5.36
N ASP A 111 -0.10 0.71 -4.69
CA ASP A 111 -1.47 0.78 -5.16
C ASP A 111 -1.74 2.16 -5.77
N ASN A 112 -2.34 2.20 -6.97
CA ASN A 112 -2.76 3.41 -7.68
C ASN A 112 -4.28 3.58 -7.75
N LYS A 113 -5.06 2.72 -7.08
CA LYS A 113 -6.53 2.76 -7.06
C LYS A 113 -7.04 3.31 -5.73
N ASN A 114 -8.21 3.95 -5.75
CA ASN A 114 -8.90 4.51 -4.58
C ASN A 114 -8.13 5.63 -3.84
N ALA A 115 -7.32 6.40 -4.57
CA ALA A 115 -6.61 7.58 -4.09
C ALA A 115 -7.39 8.86 -4.41
#